data_AF-A0A7C2YRC8-F1
#
_entry.id   AF-A0A7C2YRC8-F1
#
_cell.length_a   1.000
_cell.length_b   1.000
_cell.length_c   1.000
_cell.angle_alpha   90.00
_cell.angle_beta   90.00
_cell.angle_gamma   90.00
#
_symmetry.space_group_name_H-M   'P 1'
#
loop_
_entity.id
_entity.type
_entity.pdbx_description
1 polymer ?
#
loop_
_entity_poly.entity_id
_entity_poly.type
_entity_poly.pdbx_seq_one_letter_code
_entity_poly.pdbx_strand_id
1 'polypeptide(L)'
;MSSSGSKREGLRDPSSDRSSFIFYDKSRGQVELKEKFPEEKYLWNEDFHPTPISLRSWGPWTFAAIWFSMVAIVPTWMLAVAGPAFGLNWWQSILEVFLGNAIVLVPMLIQSHGGARYGMSEAQLSRTRWGVYGTQLSSWVRAIVSMGWWGIESYIITEAAVAMYVVASGKTSILTSGVQTYTLSVMFPKIFWATFAAVIATQLLLFYVSPPRRGQPPLKWLAAFAAPVVLAGFLTLFLSVMLRTGWRFAPLAPASSSLTPFQFWLGAISFLNANVAFW
;
A
#
# COMPACT_ATOMS: atom_id res chain seq x y z
N MET A 1 -24.35 69.22 11.40
CA MET A 1 -23.34 68.50 10.60
C MET A 1 -23.46 67.01 10.87
N SER A 2 -24.29 66.34 10.06
CA SER A 2 -24.47 64.88 10.06
C SER A 2 -23.64 64.36 8.89
N SER A 3 -22.56 63.62 9.15
CA SER A 3 -21.80 62.94 8.10
C SER A 3 -22.21 61.48 8.08
N SER A 4 -23.01 61.13 7.07
CA SER A 4 -23.37 59.77 6.70
C SER A 4 -22.11 58.93 6.48
N GLY A 5 -21.90 57.94 7.34
CA GLY A 5 -20.95 56.86 7.10
C GLY A 5 -21.43 56.02 5.93
N SER A 6 -20.90 56.31 4.75
CA SER A 6 -21.04 55.50 3.55
C SER A 6 -20.63 54.06 3.88
N LYS A 7 -21.61 53.15 3.86
CA LYS A 7 -21.40 51.71 3.83
C LYS A 7 -20.48 51.41 2.65
N ARG A 8 -19.23 51.05 2.94
CA ARG A 8 -18.40 50.29 1.99
C ARG A 8 -19.03 48.89 1.86
N GLU A 9 -20.07 48.79 1.05
CA GLU A 9 -20.44 47.53 0.41
C GLU A 9 -19.31 47.19 -0.56
N GLY A 10 -18.30 46.50 -0.03
CA GLY A 10 -17.25 45.92 -0.83
C GLY A 10 -17.87 44.90 -1.77
N LEU A 11 -17.77 45.19 -3.07
CA LEU A 11 -17.90 44.27 -4.18
C LEU A 11 -17.18 42.94 -3.86
N ARG A 12 -17.90 41.96 -3.32
CA ARG A 12 -17.48 40.56 -3.43
C ARG A 12 -17.91 40.13 -4.82
N ASP A 13 -16.94 39.94 -5.69
CA ASP A 13 -17.14 39.25 -6.95
C ASP A 13 -17.88 37.93 -6.65
N PRO A 14 -19.04 37.64 -7.26
CA PRO A 14 -19.74 36.37 -7.08
C PRO A 14 -18.87 35.14 -7.39
N SER A 15 -17.81 35.31 -8.21
CA SER A 15 -16.78 34.29 -8.45
C SER A 15 -15.81 34.09 -7.27
N SER A 16 -15.83 34.99 -6.28
CA SER A 16 -14.97 34.94 -5.08
C SER A 16 -15.56 34.13 -3.92
N ASP A 17 -16.87 33.84 -3.92
CA ASP A 17 -17.45 32.99 -2.88
C ASP A 17 -17.22 31.51 -3.19
N ARG A 18 -15.97 31.08 -2.99
CA ARG A 18 -15.52 29.70 -3.17
C ARG A 18 -16.18 28.70 -2.20
N SER A 19 -17.01 29.18 -1.27
CA SER A 19 -17.76 28.33 -0.34
C SER A 19 -19.14 27.95 -0.86
N SER A 20 -19.66 28.68 -1.84
CA SER A 20 -21.01 28.48 -2.40
C SER A 20 -21.22 27.11 -3.03
N PHE A 21 -20.18 26.53 -3.63
CA PHE A 21 -20.19 25.21 -4.27
C PHE A 21 -19.67 24.07 -3.37
N ILE A 22 -19.44 24.35 -2.09
CA ILE A 22 -18.91 23.39 -1.12
C ILE A 22 -19.98 23.04 -0.09
N PHE A 23 -20.10 21.76 0.21
CA PHE A 23 -20.90 21.26 1.33
C PHE A 23 -20.01 20.73 2.44
N TYR A 24 -20.26 21.17 3.67
CA TYR A 24 -19.56 20.72 4.86
C TYR A 24 -20.49 19.88 5.74
N ASP A 25 -20.18 18.59 5.85
CA ASP A 25 -20.84 17.69 6.79
C ASP A 25 -20.19 17.81 8.17
N LYS A 26 -20.86 18.54 9.07
CA LYS A 26 -20.41 18.74 10.46
C LYS A 26 -20.31 17.44 11.26
N SER A 27 -21.14 16.43 10.95
CA SER A 27 -21.19 15.18 11.72
C SER A 27 -19.98 14.29 11.44
N ARG A 28 -19.48 14.32 10.20
CA ARG A 28 -18.33 13.50 9.75
C ARG A 28 -17.05 14.32 9.60
N GLY A 29 -17.12 15.65 9.71
CA GLY A 29 -16.01 16.56 9.45
C GLY A 29 -15.54 16.56 8.00
N GLN A 30 -16.39 16.13 7.06
CA GLN A 30 -16.07 15.93 5.65
C GLN A 30 -16.53 17.10 4.79
N VAL A 31 -15.79 17.34 3.71
CA VAL A 31 -16.07 18.38 2.73
C VAL A 31 -16.34 17.73 1.38
N GLU A 32 -17.41 18.17 0.72
CA GLU A 32 -17.82 17.75 -0.61
C GLU A 32 -17.85 18.94 -1.56
N LEU A 33 -17.28 18.74 -2.75
CA LEU A 33 -17.37 19.67 -3.86
C LEU A 33 -18.60 19.28 -4.69
N LYS A 34 -19.63 20.14 -4.73
CA LYS A 34 -20.89 19.84 -5.44
C LYS A 34 -20.83 20.15 -6.93
N GLU A 35 -20.04 21.15 -7.29
CA GLU A 35 -19.97 21.65 -8.65
C GLU A 35 -18.92 20.91 -9.48
N LYS A 36 -19.22 20.74 -10.76
CA LYS A 36 -18.32 20.18 -11.77
C LYS A 36 -17.76 21.33 -12.60
N PHE A 37 -16.52 21.19 -13.08
CA PHE A 37 -15.82 22.23 -13.85
C PHE A 37 -15.40 21.71 -15.23
N PRO A 38 -16.34 21.34 -16.12
CA PRO A 38 -16.03 20.80 -17.46
C PRO A 38 -15.28 21.78 -18.37
N GLU A 39 -15.37 23.07 -18.11
CA GLU A 39 -14.61 24.13 -18.77
C GLU A 39 -13.10 24.03 -18.48
N GLU A 40 -12.72 23.52 -17.31
CA GLU A 40 -11.35 23.31 -16.87
C GLU A 40 -10.76 22.00 -17.40
N LYS A 41 -10.77 21.82 -18.73
CA LYS A 41 -10.41 20.56 -19.43
C LYS A 41 -9.06 19.96 -19.04
N TYR A 42 -8.10 20.79 -18.61
CA TYR A 42 -6.78 20.33 -18.17
C TYR A 42 -6.76 19.85 -16.71
N LEU A 43 -7.57 20.45 -15.84
CA LEU A 43 -7.51 20.24 -14.40
C LEU A 43 -8.60 19.32 -13.87
N TRP A 44 -9.70 19.20 -14.62
CA TRP A 44 -10.90 18.51 -14.21
C TRP A 44 -11.34 17.50 -15.27
N ASN A 45 -11.68 16.31 -14.78
CA ASN A 45 -12.51 15.33 -15.47
C ASN A 45 -13.27 14.53 -14.39
N GLU A 46 -14.16 13.64 -14.81
CA GLU A 46 -14.96 12.85 -13.87
C GLU A 46 -14.15 11.86 -13.02
N ASP A 47 -12.98 11.38 -13.47
CA ASP A 47 -12.09 10.51 -12.67
C ASP A 47 -11.39 11.27 -11.56
N PHE A 48 -11.03 12.53 -11.82
CA PHE A 48 -10.36 13.41 -10.87
C PHE A 48 -11.35 14.25 -10.08
N HIS A 49 -12.66 14.13 -10.28
CA HIS A 49 -13.59 14.83 -9.40
C HIS A 49 -13.49 14.24 -7.98
N PRO A 50 -13.42 15.07 -6.91
CA PRO A 50 -13.35 14.56 -5.55
C PRO A 50 -14.50 13.59 -5.26
N THR A 51 -14.19 12.50 -4.55
CA THR A 51 -15.18 11.46 -4.26
C THR A 51 -16.31 12.04 -3.41
N PRO A 52 -17.59 11.94 -3.80
CA PRO A 52 -18.71 12.46 -3.00
C PRO A 52 -18.86 11.71 -1.68
N ILE A 53 -19.41 12.35 -0.64
CA ILE A 53 -19.52 11.78 0.72
C ILE A 53 -20.35 10.49 0.72
N SER A 54 -21.36 10.40 -0.14
CA SER A 54 -22.19 9.19 -0.31
C SER A 54 -21.39 7.94 -0.72
N LEU A 55 -20.27 8.11 -1.41
CA LEU A 55 -19.38 7.02 -1.81
C LEU A 55 -18.24 6.74 -0.81
N ARG A 56 -18.00 7.65 0.16
CA ARG A 56 -17.02 7.49 1.24
C ARG A 56 -17.56 6.58 2.36
N SER A 57 -17.77 5.32 2.00
CA SER A 57 -18.40 4.28 2.83
C SER A 57 -17.39 3.30 3.45
N TRP A 58 -16.11 3.65 3.45
CA TRP A 58 -15.06 2.81 4.03
C TRP A 58 -15.02 3.05 5.54
N GLY A 59 -15.38 2.03 6.32
CA GLY A 59 -15.35 2.08 7.78
C GLY A 59 -14.00 1.61 8.34
N PRO A 60 -13.78 1.72 9.67
CA PRO A 60 -12.55 1.30 10.33
C PRO A 60 -12.17 -0.15 10.02
N TRP A 61 -13.16 -1.06 9.99
CA TRP A 61 -12.94 -2.48 9.66
C TRP A 61 -12.46 -2.69 8.22
N THR A 62 -13.03 -1.98 7.26
CA THR A 62 -12.59 -2.05 5.86
C THR A 62 -11.14 -1.57 5.74
N PHE A 63 -10.81 -0.47 6.42
CA PHE A 63 -9.43 0.01 6.46
C PHE A 63 -8.49 -1.01 7.09
N ALA A 64 -8.83 -1.55 8.26
CA ALA A 64 -8.00 -2.55 8.94
C ALA A 64 -7.80 -3.82 8.09
N ALA A 65 -8.84 -4.32 7.42
CA ALA A 65 -8.75 -5.50 6.57
C ALA A 65 -7.89 -5.25 5.32
N ILE A 66 -8.03 -4.08 4.69
CA ILE A 66 -7.19 -3.68 3.54
C ILE A 66 -5.74 -3.57 4.00
N TRP A 67 -5.48 -2.86 5.10
CA TRP A 67 -4.13 -2.69 5.64
C TRP A 67 -3.48 -4.02 5.98
N PHE A 68 -4.18 -4.90 6.68
CA PHE A 68 -3.69 -6.24 6.99
C PHE A 68 -3.36 -7.03 5.71
N SER A 69 -4.23 -6.99 4.71
CA SER A 69 -4.00 -7.69 3.45
C SER A 69 -2.82 -7.11 2.66
N MET A 70 -2.57 -5.79 2.77
CA MET A 70 -1.46 -5.11 2.09
C MET A 70 -0.11 -5.34 2.77
N VAL A 71 -0.06 -5.56 4.09
CA VAL A 71 1.19 -5.88 4.81
C VAL A 71 1.54 -7.37 4.75
N ALA A 72 0.55 -8.22 4.49
CA ALA A 72 0.71 -9.66 4.50
C ALA A 72 1.23 -10.18 3.14
N ILE A 73 2.38 -9.67 2.72
CA ILE A 73 3.02 -9.95 1.43
C ILE A 73 4.41 -10.54 1.60
N VAL A 74 4.89 -11.31 0.62
CA VAL A 74 6.19 -12.00 0.67
C VAL A 74 7.37 -11.06 0.99
N PRO A 75 7.48 -9.85 0.41
CA PRO A 75 8.56 -8.92 0.72
C PRO A 75 8.68 -8.56 2.21
N THR A 76 7.56 -8.46 2.92
CA THR A 76 7.56 -8.16 4.37
C THR A 76 8.25 -9.25 5.18
N TRP A 77 8.17 -10.50 4.75
CA TRP A 77 8.78 -11.63 5.48
C TRP A 77 10.28 -11.66 5.17
N MET A 78 10.64 -11.33 3.94
CA MET A 78 12.04 -11.18 3.53
C MET A 78 12.74 -10.06 4.31
N LEU A 79 12.05 -8.95 4.59
CA LEU A 79 12.59 -7.89 5.46
C LEU A 79 12.95 -8.42 6.85
N ALA A 80 12.03 -9.14 7.50
CA ALA A 80 12.28 -9.69 8.84
C ALA A 80 13.46 -10.69 8.86
N VAL A 81 13.62 -11.49 7.80
CA VAL A 81 14.71 -12.48 7.65
C VAL A 81 16.03 -11.82 7.24
N ALA A 82 16.03 -10.60 6.72
CA ALA A 82 17.24 -9.89 6.31
C ALA A 82 18.04 -9.30 7.48
N GLY A 83 17.42 -9.03 8.63
CA GLY A 83 18.07 -8.39 9.79
C GLY A 83 19.36 -9.08 10.28
N PRO A 84 19.46 -10.42 10.33
CA PRO A 84 20.72 -11.13 10.60
C PRO A 84 21.88 -10.76 9.67
N ALA A 85 21.63 -10.41 8.40
CA ALA A 85 22.66 -9.95 7.49
C ALA A 85 23.23 -8.57 7.90
N PHE A 86 22.49 -7.81 8.71
CA PHE A 86 22.92 -6.53 9.31
C PHE A 86 23.50 -6.70 10.73
N GLY A 87 23.68 -7.95 11.20
CA GLY A 87 24.21 -8.23 12.54
C GLY A 87 23.17 -8.23 13.66
N LEU A 88 21.88 -8.20 13.31
CA LEU A 88 20.78 -8.22 14.28
C LEU A 88 20.37 -9.66 14.60
N ASN A 89 19.98 -9.93 15.84
CA ASN A 89 19.28 -11.17 16.15
C ASN A 89 17.82 -11.11 15.68
N TRP A 90 17.11 -12.23 15.76
CA TRP A 90 15.74 -12.34 15.23
C TRP A 90 14.76 -11.37 15.89
N TRP A 91 14.87 -11.12 17.21
CA TRP A 91 13.93 -10.22 17.91
C TRP A 91 14.27 -8.74 17.66
N GLN A 92 15.56 -8.40 17.54
CA GLN A 92 16.03 -7.07 17.15
C GLN A 92 15.52 -6.72 15.75
N SER A 93 15.58 -7.69 14.83
CA SER A 93 15.06 -7.54 13.47
C SER A 93 13.57 -7.21 13.49
N ILE A 94 12.76 -7.92 14.28
CA ILE A 94 11.32 -7.64 14.44
C ILE A 94 11.09 -6.24 15.04
N LEU A 95 11.86 -5.86 16.05
CA LEU A 95 11.72 -4.56 16.71
C LEU A 95 12.07 -3.41 15.77
N GLU A 96 13.11 -3.56 14.94
CA GLU A 96 13.47 -2.54 13.95
C GLU A 96 12.46 -2.44 12.81
N VAL A 97 11.89 -3.55 12.35
CA VAL A 97 10.75 -3.54 11.42
C VAL A 97 9.59 -2.76 12.04
N PHE A 98 9.24 -3.04 13.30
CA PHE A 98 8.18 -2.32 14.01
C PHE A 98 8.49 -0.82 14.11
N LEU A 99 9.73 -0.45 14.46
CA LEU A 99 10.16 0.94 14.57
C LEU A 99 10.10 1.66 13.22
N GLY A 100 10.53 1.03 12.13
CA GLY A 100 10.43 1.58 10.78
C GLY A 100 8.99 1.88 10.40
N ASN A 101 8.07 0.95 10.66
CA ASN A 101 6.64 1.15 10.43
C ASN A 101 6.06 2.28 11.31
N ALA A 102 6.48 2.38 12.57
CA ALA A 102 6.05 3.45 13.47
C ALA A 102 6.53 4.84 12.99
N ILE A 103 7.74 4.94 12.44
CA ILE A 103 8.27 6.17 11.86
C ILE A 103 7.45 6.58 10.63
N VAL A 104 7.19 5.64 9.71
CA VAL A 104 6.42 5.89 8.48
C VAL A 104 4.95 6.22 8.77
N LEU A 105 4.38 5.70 9.86
CA LEU A 105 3.01 5.97 10.27
C LEU A 105 2.73 7.47 10.45
N VAL A 106 3.69 8.24 10.98
CA VAL A 106 3.50 9.67 11.25
C VAL A 106 3.22 10.48 9.97
N PRO A 107 4.11 10.53 8.96
CA PRO A 107 3.83 11.26 7.72
C PRO A 107 2.63 10.70 6.95
N MET A 108 2.40 9.39 7.04
CA MET A 108 1.25 8.73 6.41
C MET A 108 -0.08 9.22 6.98
N LEU A 109 -0.20 9.36 8.30
CA LEU A 109 -1.40 9.93 8.93
C LEU A 109 -1.63 11.38 8.49
N ILE A 110 -0.58 12.18 8.45
CA ILE A 110 -0.65 13.58 7.99
C ILE A 110 -1.15 13.65 6.55
N GLN A 111 -0.60 12.84 5.65
CA GLN A 111 -0.99 12.82 4.24
C GLN A 111 -2.42 12.30 4.05
N SER A 112 -2.83 11.29 4.82
CA SER A 112 -4.16 10.67 4.72
C SER A 112 -5.31 11.64 5.02
N HIS A 113 -5.06 12.70 5.80
CA HIS A 113 -6.06 13.70 6.15
C HIS A 113 -6.70 14.35 4.92
N GLY A 114 -5.90 14.67 3.90
CA GLY A 114 -6.39 15.31 2.69
C GLY A 114 -7.41 14.44 1.95
N GLY A 115 -7.11 13.15 1.80
CA GLY A 115 -8.03 12.18 1.19
C GLY A 115 -9.29 11.96 2.04
N ALA A 116 -9.13 11.80 3.36
CA ALA A 116 -10.25 11.54 4.27
C ALA A 116 -11.24 12.72 4.38
N ARG A 117 -10.71 13.96 4.44
CA ARG A 117 -11.52 15.17 4.61
C ARG A 117 -12.14 15.63 3.29
N TYR A 118 -11.36 15.67 2.22
CA TYR A 118 -11.77 16.30 0.96
C TYR A 118 -12.15 15.31 -0.14
N GLY A 119 -11.91 14.00 0.03
CA GLY A 119 -12.16 12.99 -1.00
C GLY A 119 -11.27 13.14 -2.24
N MET A 120 -10.15 13.84 -2.09
CA MET A 120 -9.19 14.09 -3.17
C MET A 120 -8.15 12.96 -3.22
N SER A 121 -7.76 12.58 -4.43
CA SER A 121 -6.63 11.67 -4.65
C SER A 121 -5.29 12.38 -4.39
N GLU A 122 -4.24 11.61 -4.08
CA GLU A 122 -2.91 12.18 -3.83
C GLU A 122 -2.39 12.98 -5.04
N ALA A 123 -2.68 12.54 -6.28
CA ALA A 123 -2.28 13.25 -7.50
C ALA A 123 -2.89 14.65 -7.63
N GLN A 124 -4.00 14.92 -6.94
CA GLN A 124 -4.60 16.24 -6.86
C GLN A 124 -4.00 17.06 -5.71
N LEU A 125 -3.80 16.44 -4.55
CA LEU A 125 -3.20 17.08 -3.37
C LEU A 125 -1.75 17.49 -3.63
N SER A 126 -1.00 16.73 -4.44
CA SER A 126 0.36 17.08 -4.84
C SER A 126 0.45 18.41 -5.58
N ARG A 127 -0.64 18.89 -6.21
CA ARG A 127 -0.70 20.23 -6.84
C ARG A 127 -0.51 21.36 -5.85
N THR A 128 -0.86 21.17 -4.57
CA THR A 128 -0.64 22.21 -3.54
C THR A 128 0.82 22.33 -3.14
N ARG A 129 1.63 21.30 -3.39
CA ARG A 129 3.06 21.23 -3.04
C ARG A 129 3.97 21.54 -4.24
N TRP A 130 3.59 21.04 -5.41
CA TRP A 130 4.40 21.09 -6.63
C TRP A 130 3.83 22.04 -7.71
N GLY A 131 2.67 22.63 -7.47
CA GLY A 131 1.93 23.38 -8.49
C GLY A 131 1.27 22.48 -9.53
N VAL A 132 0.54 23.11 -10.45
CA VAL A 132 -0.24 22.44 -11.51
C VAL A 132 0.66 21.65 -12.48
N TYR A 133 1.82 22.20 -12.84
CA TYR A 133 2.72 21.55 -13.80
C TYR A 133 3.75 20.64 -13.11
N GLY A 134 4.30 21.05 -11.96
CA GLY A 134 5.30 20.25 -11.22
C GLY A 134 4.74 18.93 -10.69
N THR A 135 3.43 18.85 -10.43
CA THR A 135 2.80 17.60 -9.97
C THR A 135 2.94 16.45 -10.98
N GLN A 136 3.17 16.73 -12.26
CA GLN A 136 3.31 15.71 -13.29
C GLN A 136 4.55 14.86 -13.03
N LEU A 137 5.67 15.49 -12.64
CA LEU A 137 6.91 14.78 -12.31
C LEU A 137 6.69 13.81 -11.13
N SER A 138 6.10 14.31 -10.03
CA SER A 138 5.80 13.49 -8.86
C SER A 138 4.85 12.34 -9.19
N SER A 139 3.84 12.59 -10.03
CA SER A 139 2.87 11.57 -10.45
C SER A 139 3.53 10.49 -11.31
N TRP A 140 4.41 10.85 -12.25
CA TRP A 140 5.15 9.91 -13.09
C TRP A 140 6.11 9.03 -12.28
N VAL A 141 6.89 9.63 -11.38
CA VAL A 141 7.79 8.86 -10.50
C VAL A 141 6.99 7.82 -9.70
N ARG A 142 5.87 8.24 -9.10
CA ARG A 142 4.98 7.33 -8.36
C ARG A 142 4.39 6.25 -9.26
N ALA A 143 3.98 6.58 -10.49
CA ALA A 143 3.43 5.62 -11.44
C ALA A 143 4.46 4.55 -11.81
N ILE A 144 5.70 4.93 -12.11
CA ILE A 144 6.78 4.00 -12.47
C ILE A 144 7.08 3.03 -11.32
N VAL A 145 7.23 3.54 -10.10
CA VAL A 145 7.46 2.72 -8.91
C VAL A 145 6.29 1.76 -8.67
N SER A 146 5.05 2.24 -8.83
CA SER A 146 3.84 1.42 -8.66
C SER A 146 3.75 0.30 -9.70
N MET A 147 4.14 0.56 -10.96
CA MET A 147 4.21 -0.46 -12.01
C MET A 147 5.26 -1.54 -11.69
N GLY A 148 6.42 -1.13 -11.14
CA GLY A 148 7.46 -2.06 -10.69
C GLY A 148 6.95 -3.01 -9.60
N TRP A 149 6.32 -2.46 -8.56
CA TRP A 149 5.71 -3.26 -7.50
C TRP A 149 4.60 -4.18 -8.00
N TRP A 150 3.72 -3.67 -8.86
CA TRP A 150 2.68 -4.50 -9.47
C TRP A 150 3.25 -5.68 -10.27
N GLY A 151 4.37 -5.48 -10.98
CA GLY A 151 5.09 -6.54 -11.70
C GLY A 151 5.69 -7.59 -10.76
N ILE A 152 6.35 -7.16 -9.68
CA ILE A 152 6.94 -8.05 -8.67
C ILE A 152 5.87 -8.91 -8.01
N GLU A 153 4.76 -8.30 -7.58
CA GLU A 153 3.67 -9.04 -6.93
C GLU A 153 2.98 -10.02 -7.89
N SER A 154 2.79 -9.63 -9.16
CA SER A 154 2.24 -10.54 -10.17
C SER A 154 3.16 -11.72 -10.47
N TYR A 155 4.47 -11.49 -10.42
CA TYR A 155 5.48 -12.54 -10.54
C TYR A 155 5.39 -13.53 -9.36
N ILE A 156 5.34 -13.01 -8.11
CA ILE A 156 5.23 -13.83 -6.89
C ILE A 156 3.94 -14.66 -6.89
N ILE A 157 2.80 -14.07 -7.27
CA ILE A 157 1.52 -14.80 -7.42
C ILE A 157 1.67 -15.95 -8.41
N THR A 158 2.39 -15.73 -9.52
CA THR A 158 2.59 -16.75 -10.54
C THR A 158 3.52 -17.86 -10.08
N GLU A 159 4.62 -17.53 -9.39
CA GLU A 159 5.49 -18.53 -8.74
C GLU A 159 4.70 -19.40 -7.76
N ALA A 160 3.85 -18.79 -6.92
CA ALA A 160 2.98 -19.51 -6.00
C ALA A 160 1.98 -20.43 -6.73
N ALA A 161 1.39 -19.96 -7.83
CA ALA A 161 0.47 -20.77 -8.65
C ALA A 161 1.16 -21.95 -9.32
N VAL A 162 2.37 -21.75 -9.86
CA VAL A 162 3.18 -22.84 -10.43
C VAL A 162 3.61 -23.81 -9.34
N ALA A 163 3.93 -23.34 -8.13
CA ALA A 163 4.23 -24.21 -6.99
C ALA A 163 3.05 -25.13 -6.65
N MET A 164 1.81 -24.59 -6.64
CA MET A 164 0.60 -25.40 -6.45
C MET A 164 0.44 -26.48 -7.53
N TYR A 165 0.76 -26.16 -8.78
CA TYR A 165 0.79 -27.16 -9.87
C TYR A 165 1.86 -28.24 -9.64
N VAL A 166 3.05 -27.88 -9.17
CA VAL A 166 4.12 -28.84 -8.87
C VAL A 166 3.70 -29.81 -7.75
N VAL A 167 3.04 -29.29 -6.71
CA VAL A 167 2.46 -30.11 -5.63
C VAL A 167 1.38 -31.06 -6.19
N ALA A 168 0.45 -30.54 -7.00
CA ALA A 168 -0.64 -31.33 -7.58
C ALA A 168 -0.14 -32.42 -8.55
N SER A 169 0.97 -32.19 -9.25
CA SER A 169 1.59 -33.15 -10.16
C SER A 169 2.49 -34.19 -9.47
N GLY A 170 2.58 -34.16 -8.13
CA GLY A 170 3.37 -35.11 -7.35
C GLY A 170 4.89 -34.89 -7.43
N LYS A 171 5.35 -33.79 -8.04
CA LYS A 171 6.78 -33.46 -8.21
C LYS A 171 7.33 -32.66 -7.03
N THR A 172 6.90 -32.99 -5.82
CA THR A 172 7.22 -32.23 -4.59
C THR A 172 8.70 -32.25 -4.23
N SER A 173 9.47 -33.23 -4.72
CA SER A 173 10.92 -33.31 -4.55
C SER A 173 11.66 -32.06 -5.04
N ILE A 174 11.13 -31.41 -6.08
CA ILE A 174 11.64 -30.15 -6.63
C ILE A 174 11.51 -29.02 -5.60
N LEU A 175 10.43 -28.97 -4.82
CA LEU A 175 10.23 -27.93 -3.82
C LEU A 175 11.03 -28.17 -2.55
N THR A 176 11.41 -29.43 -2.27
CA THR A 176 12.12 -29.81 -1.05
C THR A 176 13.64 -29.89 -1.20
N SER A 177 14.19 -29.76 -2.41
CA SER A 177 15.62 -29.98 -2.70
C SER A 177 16.55 -28.83 -2.23
N GLY A 178 16.17 -28.04 -1.23
CA GLY A 178 16.93 -26.88 -0.76
C GLY A 178 16.84 -25.66 -1.68
N VAL A 179 17.57 -24.59 -1.34
CA VAL A 179 17.60 -23.30 -2.07
C VAL A 179 17.96 -23.56 -3.54
N GLN A 180 16.96 -23.57 -4.40
CA GLN A 180 17.18 -23.75 -5.82
C GLN A 180 17.80 -22.48 -6.41
N THR A 181 18.86 -22.63 -7.18
CA THR A 181 19.52 -21.55 -7.94
C THR A 181 18.58 -20.92 -8.99
N TYR A 182 17.48 -21.61 -9.32
CA TYR A 182 16.53 -21.21 -10.36
C TYR A 182 15.10 -21.17 -9.80
N THR A 183 14.34 -20.18 -10.21
CA THR A 183 12.92 -20.01 -9.89
C THR A 183 12.05 -21.00 -10.68
N LEU A 184 10.81 -21.24 -10.24
CA LEU A 184 9.89 -22.17 -10.92
C LEU A 184 9.58 -21.71 -12.35
N SER A 185 9.67 -20.40 -12.62
CA SER A 185 9.59 -19.82 -13.95
C SER A 185 10.58 -20.40 -14.96
N VAL A 186 11.78 -20.79 -14.53
CA VAL A 186 12.82 -21.35 -15.41
C VAL A 186 12.59 -22.84 -15.65
N MET A 187 12.11 -23.57 -14.65
CA MET A 187 11.82 -25.00 -14.78
C MET A 187 10.52 -25.29 -15.54
N PHE A 188 9.51 -24.43 -15.39
CA PHE A 188 8.19 -24.60 -16.01
C PHE A 188 7.78 -23.38 -16.85
N PRO A 189 8.58 -22.97 -17.86
CA PRO A 189 8.41 -21.69 -18.54
C PRO A 189 7.05 -21.57 -19.25
N LYS A 190 6.57 -22.63 -19.89
CA LYS A 190 5.26 -22.61 -20.59
C LYS A 190 4.10 -22.38 -19.63
N ILE A 191 4.11 -23.08 -18.49
CA ILE A 191 3.05 -22.99 -17.47
C ILE A 191 3.14 -21.63 -16.78
N PHE A 192 4.36 -21.20 -16.45
CA PHE A 192 4.62 -19.90 -15.84
C PHE A 192 4.07 -18.76 -16.69
N TRP A 193 4.50 -18.63 -17.95
CA TRP A 193 4.08 -17.50 -18.80
C TRP A 193 2.58 -17.51 -19.12
N ALA A 194 1.99 -18.70 -19.29
CA ALA A 194 0.53 -18.82 -19.47
C ALA A 194 -0.23 -18.36 -18.22
N THR A 195 0.23 -18.77 -17.03
CA THR A 195 -0.36 -18.38 -15.75
C THR A 195 -0.14 -16.88 -15.49
N PHE A 196 1.04 -16.35 -15.79
CA PHE A 196 1.39 -14.93 -15.64
C PHE A 196 0.46 -14.05 -16.48
N ALA A 197 0.25 -14.41 -17.74
CA ALA A 197 -0.69 -13.71 -18.62
C ALA A 197 -2.13 -13.77 -18.09
N ALA A 198 -2.56 -14.93 -17.56
CA ALA A 198 -3.87 -15.09 -16.95
C ALA A 198 -4.05 -14.25 -15.67
N VAL A 199 -3.03 -14.17 -14.82
CA VAL A 199 -3.00 -13.33 -13.62
C VAL A 199 -3.17 -11.86 -13.98
N ILE A 200 -2.37 -11.37 -14.95
CA ILE A 200 -2.46 -9.99 -15.44
C ILE A 200 -3.85 -9.71 -16.02
N ALA A 201 -4.36 -10.60 -16.88
CA ALA A 201 -5.69 -10.43 -17.46
C ALA A 201 -6.79 -10.37 -16.40
N THR A 202 -6.70 -11.22 -15.36
CA THR A 202 -7.65 -11.23 -14.24
C THR A 202 -7.58 -9.93 -13.43
N GLN A 203 -6.38 -9.43 -13.14
CA GLN A 203 -6.21 -8.16 -12.42
C GLN A 203 -6.76 -6.98 -13.23
N LEU A 204 -6.48 -6.91 -14.54
CA LEU A 204 -7.02 -5.89 -15.43
C LEU A 204 -8.55 -5.96 -15.52
N LEU A 205 -9.12 -7.16 -15.58
CA LEU A 205 -10.57 -7.37 -15.54
C LEU A 205 -11.18 -6.86 -14.23
N LEU A 206 -10.55 -7.16 -13.08
CA LEU A 206 -10.99 -6.66 -11.78
C LEU A 206 -10.95 -5.12 -11.72
N PHE A 207 -9.90 -4.49 -12.25
CA PHE A 207 -9.83 -3.03 -12.33
C PHE A 207 -10.90 -2.43 -13.25
N TYR A 208 -11.18 -3.07 -14.39
CA TYR A 208 -12.22 -2.64 -15.31
C TYR A 208 -13.62 -2.72 -14.69
N VAL A 209 -13.92 -3.79 -13.94
CA VAL A 209 -15.21 -3.99 -13.26
C VAL A 209 -15.36 -3.09 -12.01
N SER A 210 -14.25 -2.71 -11.39
CA SER A 210 -14.20 -1.91 -10.15
C SER A 210 -13.51 -0.55 -10.33
N PRO A 211 -14.06 0.36 -11.17
CA PRO A 211 -13.45 1.66 -11.38
C PRO A 211 -13.46 2.50 -10.09
N PRO A 212 -12.43 3.34 -9.85
CA PRO A 212 -12.34 4.21 -8.67
C PRO A 212 -13.60 5.06 -8.43
N ARG A 213 -14.24 5.53 -9.51
CA ARG A 213 -15.48 6.32 -9.47
C ARG A 213 -16.65 5.66 -8.74
N ARG A 214 -16.68 4.32 -8.63
CA ARG A 214 -17.77 3.58 -7.96
C ARG A 214 -17.47 3.30 -6.48
N GLY A 215 -16.38 3.83 -5.92
CA GLY A 215 -15.97 3.59 -4.53
C GLY A 215 -15.39 2.19 -4.27
N GLN A 216 -15.02 1.50 -5.37
CA GLN A 216 -14.38 0.18 -5.43
C GLN A 216 -15.00 -0.91 -4.52
N PRO A 217 -16.30 -1.23 -4.66
CA PRO A 217 -16.94 -2.26 -3.82
C PRO A 217 -16.27 -3.65 -3.91
N PRO A 218 -15.88 -4.16 -5.10
CA PRO A 218 -15.15 -5.43 -5.20
C PRO A 218 -13.86 -5.48 -4.38
N LEU A 219 -13.12 -4.37 -4.31
CA LEU A 219 -11.89 -4.29 -3.51
C LEU A 219 -12.19 -4.45 -2.01
N LYS A 220 -13.30 -3.90 -1.53
CA LYS A 220 -13.72 -4.06 -0.13
C LYS A 220 -14.02 -5.51 0.21
N TRP A 221 -14.77 -6.18 -0.66
CA TRP A 221 -15.12 -7.60 -0.49
C TRP A 221 -13.88 -8.47 -0.54
N LEU A 222 -12.99 -8.21 -1.51
CA LEU A 222 -11.73 -8.92 -1.64
C LEU A 222 -10.89 -8.77 -0.36
N ALA A 223 -10.72 -7.55 0.16
CA ALA A 223 -9.95 -7.32 1.38
C ALA A 223 -10.60 -7.96 2.62
N ALA A 224 -11.92 -7.87 2.74
CA ALA A 224 -12.67 -8.48 3.85
C ALA A 224 -12.56 -10.01 3.86
N PHE A 225 -12.45 -10.63 2.68
CA PHE A 225 -12.27 -12.08 2.54
C PHE A 225 -10.80 -12.50 2.64
N ALA A 226 -9.89 -11.75 2.00
CA ALA A 226 -8.47 -12.07 1.95
C ALA A 226 -7.83 -12.00 3.35
N ALA A 227 -8.15 -11.00 4.17
CA ALA A 227 -7.54 -10.83 5.48
C ALA A 227 -7.71 -12.07 6.39
N PRO A 228 -8.93 -12.62 6.61
CA PRO A 228 -9.11 -13.85 7.37
C PRO A 228 -8.39 -15.06 6.79
N VAL A 229 -8.42 -15.24 5.46
CA VAL A 229 -7.77 -16.38 4.78
C VAL A 229 -6.27 -16.34 4.95
N VAL A 230 -5.67 -15.16 4.73
CA VAL A 230 -4.23 -14.94 4.89
C VAL A 230 -3.83 -15.14 6.34
N LEU A 231 -4.57 -14.55 7.30
CA LEU A 231 -4.32 -14.73 8.72
C LEU A 231 -4.38 -16.21 9.13
N ALA A 232 -5.40 -16.93 8.66
CA ALA A 232 -5.53 -18.37 8.93
C ALA A 232 -4.34 -19.16 8.35
N GLY A 233 -3.91 -18.84 7.13
CA GLY A 233 -2.73 -19.45 6.50
C GLY A 233 -1.45 -19.22 7.31
N PHE A 234 -1.22 -17.99 7.75
CA PHE A 234 -0.08 -17.63 8.61
C PHE A 234 -0.11 -18.34 9.95
N LEU A 235 -1.25 -18.33 10.65
CA LEU A 235 -1.40 -19.00 11.94
C LEU A 235 -1.19 -20.51 11.79
N THR A 236 -1.74 -21.10 10.72
CA THR A 236 -1.55 -22.53 10.43
C THR A 236 -0.08 -22.86 10.20
N LEU A 237 0.62 -22.06 9.38
CA LEU A 237 2.05 -22.24 9.13
C LEU A 237 2.87 -22.08 10.41
N PHE A 238 2.64 -21.00 11.15
CA PHE A 238 3.33 -20.71 12.40
C PHE A 238 3.12 -21.83 13.43
N LEU A 239 1.87 -22.20 13.72
CA LEU A 239 1.55 -23.26 14.67
C LEU A 239 2.14 -24.61 14.22
N SER A 240 2.06 -24.94 12.94
CA SER A 240 2.62 -26.19 12.41
C SER A 240 4.13 -26.27 12.61
N VAL A 241 4.85 -25.16 12.38
CA VAL A 241 6.31 -25.10 12.62
C VAL A 241 6.60 -25.16 14.12
N MET A 242 5.94 -24.33 14.93
CA MET A 242 6.20 -24.27 16.37
C MET A 242 5.91 -25.59 17.10
N LEU A 243 4.86 -26.30 16.70
CA LEU A 243 4.54 -27.62 17.25
C LEU A 243 5.61 -28.66 16.89
N ARG A 244 6.17 -28.61 15.67
CA ARG A 244 7.24 -29.51 15.23
C ARG A 244 8.60 -29.19 15.86
N THR A 245 8.86 -27.93 16.20
CA THR A 245 10.11 -27.49 16.85
C THR A 245 10.05 -27.56 18.37
N GLY A 246 8.89 -27.87 18.95
CA GLY A 246 8.70 -27.91 20.40
C GLY A 246 8.80 -26.53 21.05
N TRP A 247 8.27 -25.50 20.40
CA TRP A 247 8.29 -24.11 20.89
C TRP A 247 9.68 -23.52 21.12
N ARG A 248 10.70 -24.03 20.43
CA ARG A 248 12.09 -23.57 20.57
C ARG A 248 12.37 -22.38 19.65
N PHE A 249 12.53 -21.20 20.24
CA PHE A 249 12.92 -19.97 19.55
C PHE A 249 14.45 -19.84 19.40
N ALA A 250 15.13 -20.93 19.00
CA ALA A 250 16.57 -20.91 18.82
C ALA A 250 16.97 -19.86 17.75
N PRO A 251 18.10 -19.14 17.92
CA PRO A 251 18.61 -18.27 16.87
C PRO A 251 18.81 -19.07 15.59
N LEU A 252 18.18 -18.63 14.48
CA LEU A 252 18.28 -19.28 13.16
C LEU A 252 19.73 -19.33 12.64
N ALA A 253 20.57 -18.45 13.14
CA ALA A 253 22.02 -18.57 13.17
C ALA A 253 22.50 -18.04 14.53
N PRO A 254 23.50 -18.65 15.19
CA PRO A 254 24.23 -17.94 16.23
C PRO A 254 24.73 -16.63 15.59
N ALA A 255 24.47 -15.49 16.22
CA ALA A 255 24.96 -14.20 15.73
C ALA A 255 26.49 -14.31 15.59
N SER A 256 26.94 -14.59 14.38
CA SER A 256 28.34 -14.80 14.07
C SER A 256 28.96 -13.43 13.91
N SER A 257 29.31 -12.78 15.01
CA SER A 257 30.49 -11.91 15.11
C SER A 257 30.46 -11.09 16.39
N SER A 258 31.64 -11.00 16.99
CA SER A 258 32.08 -9.93 17.89
C SER A 258 32.05 -8.57 17.17
N LEU A 259 30.87 -8.08 16.77
CA LEU A 259 30.72 -6.74 16.23
C LEU A 259 31.13 -5.74 17.30
N THR A 260 31.95 -4.77 16.92
CA THR A 260 32.16 -3.60 17.77
C THR A 260 30.83 -2.86 17.94
N PRO A 261 30.62 -2.12 19.05
CA PRO A 261 29.41 -1.33 19.25
C PRO A 261 29.09 -0.39 18.08
N PHE A 262 30.12 0.18 17.45
CA PHE A 262 29.97 1.05 16.29
C PHE A 262 29.41 0.30 15.06
N GLN A 263 29.95 -0.88 14.75
CA GLN A 263 29.47 -1.70 13.63
C GLN A 263 28.03 -2.19 13.83
N PHE A 264 27.68 -2.53 15.08
CA PHE A 264 26.30 -2.90 15.42
C PHE A 264 25.33 -1.76 15.12
N TRP A 265 25.62 -0.54 15.62
CA TRP A 265 24.74 0.61 15.38
C TRP A 265 24.66 1.02 13.91
N LEU A 266 25.75 0.91 13.15
CA LEU A 266 25.70 1.12 11.71
C LEU A 266 24.79 0.10 11.01
N GLY A 267 24.87 -1.18 11.39
CA GLY A 267 23.99 -2.23 10.88
C GLY A 267 22.52 -1.97 11.19
N ALA A 268 22.22 -1.69 12.46
CA ALA A 268 20.87 -1.34 12.93
C ALA A 268 20.30 -0.12 12.19
N ILE A 269 21.03 0.99 12.12
CA ILE A 269 20.55 2.20 11.42
C ILE A 269 20.34 1.92 9.92
N SER A 270 21.21 1.12 9.30
CA SER A 270 21.06 0.75 7.89
C SER A 270 19.82 -0.12 7.66
N PHE A 271 19.57 -1.09 8.54
CA PHE A 271 18.39 -1.94 8.46
C PHE A 271 17.10 -1.15 8.73
N LEU A 272 17.10 -0.27 9.73
CA LEU A 272 16.00 0.66 9.99
C LEU A 272 15.71 1.55 8.77
N ASN A 273 16.74 2.11 8.14
CA ASN A 273 16.60 2.91 6.92
C ASN A 273 16.02 2.09 5.76
N ALA A 274 16.44 0.83 5.59
CA ALA A 274 15.86 -0.07 4.59
C ALA A 274 14.37 -0.35 4.86
N ASN A 275 13.97 -0.49 6.12
CA ASN A 275 12.56 -0.65 6.51
C ASN A 275 11.73 0.61 6.24
N VAL A 276 12.30 1.80 6.45
CA VAL A 276 11.62 3.06 6.11
C VAL A 276 11.49 3.22 4.60
N ALA A 277 12.54 2.91 3.84
CA ALA A 277 12.55 3.04 2.37
C ALA A 277 11.67 1.99 1.65
N PHE A 278 11.29 0.92 2.33
CA PHE A 278 10.34 -0.06 1.82
C PHE A 278 8.93 0.53 1.61
N TRP A 279 8.56 1.56 2.39
CA TRP A 279 7.27 2.23 2.36
C TRP A 279 7.30 3.55 1.58
#